data_AF-A0A6A2Z6T2-F1
#
_entry.id   AF-A0A6A2Z6T2-F1
#
_cell.length_a   1.000
_cell.length_b   1.000
_cell.length_c   1.000
_cell.angle_alpha   90.00
_cell.angle_beta   90.00
_cell.angle_gamma   90.00
#
_symmetry.space_group_name_H-M   'P 1'
#
loop_
_entity.id
_entity.type
_entity.pdbx_description
1 polymer ?
#
loop_
_entity_poly.entity_id
_entity_poly.type
_entity_poly.pdbx_seq_one_letter_code
_entity_poly.pdbx_strand_id
1 'polypeptide(L)'
;MWTEVSSRKKGEDRKRVAEKDSERDDECGICMENCTKLVLPNCGHALCISCFHEWNVRSQSCPFCRGSLKRVKSKDLWVLTSCSDILDVVTLAKENLWRLYLYFEKLPLVMPETHSYVSDYMI
;
A
#
# COMPACT_ATOMS: atom_id res chain seq x y z
N MET A 1 -25.98 -47.82 -12.35
CA MET A 1 -25.61 -48.05 -10.94
C MET A 1 -24.47 -47.10 -10.62
N TRP A 2 -24.66 -46.27 -9.60
CA TRP A 2 -23.84 -45.14 -9.17
C TRP A 2 -22.45 -45.65 -8.67
N THR A 3 -21.36 -44.90 -8.59
CA THR A 3 -21.22 -43.59 -7.92
C THR A 3 -20.02 -42.78 -8.38
N GLU A 4 -20.25 -41.47 -8.46
CA GLU A 4 -19.30 -40.37 -8.24
C GLU A 4 -18.39 -40.60 -7.03
N VAL A 5 -17.18 -40.02 -7.06
CA VAL A 5 -16.57 -39.16 -6.02
C VAL A 5 -15.06 -39.14 -6.25
N SER A 6 -14.53 -38.01 -6.78
CA SER A 6 -13.26 -37.42 -6.31
C SER A 6 -12.98 -36.07 -6.98
N SER A 7 -13.87 -35.07 -6.79
CA SER A 7 -13.58 -33.69 -7.22
C SER A 7 -13.71 -32.66 -6.10
N ARG A 8 -13.90 -33.09 -4.84
CA ARG A 8 -14.21 -32.17 -3.73
C ARG A 8 -13.02 -31.80 -2.83
N LYS A 9 -11.81 -32.33 -3.04
CA LYS A 9 -10.70 -32.16 -2.07
C LYS A 9 -9.60 -31.17 -2.45
N LYS A 10 -9.64 -30.58 -3.67
CA LYS A 10 -8.58 -29.71 -4.20
C LYS A 10 -8.80 -28.20 -3.98
N GLY A 11 -10.01 -27.79 -3.55
CA GLY A 11 -10.38 -26.39 -3.37
C GLY A 11 -10.01 -25.79 -2.00
N GLU A 12 -10.01 -26.60 -0.95
CA GLU A 12 -9.73 -26.12 0.41
C GLU A 12 -8.24 -25.90 0.70
N ASP A 13 -7.36 -26.69 0.07
CA ASP A 13 -5.90 -26.60 0.30
C ASP A 13 -5.32 -25.28 -0.26
N ARG A 14 -5.77 -24.85 -1.44
CA ARG A 14 -5.36 -23.55 -2.02
C ARG A 14 -5.82 -22.35 -1.20
N LYS A 15 -6.99 -22.45 -0.55
CA LYS A 15 -7.54 -21.38 0.28
C LYS A 15 -6.74 -21.20 1.58
N ARG A 16 -6.32 -22.31 2.18
CA ARG A 16 -5.46 -22.33 3.39
C ARG A 16 -4.04 -21.80 3.15
N VAL A 17 -3.48 -22.00 1.96
CA VAL A 17 -2.16 -21.44 1.61
C VAL A 17 -2.24 -19.93 1.34
N ALA A 18 -3.31 -19.47 0.66
CA ALA A 18 -3.51 -18.04 0.37
C ALA A 18 -3.79 -17.20 1.63
N GLU A 19 -4.58 -17.72 2.57
CA GLU A 19 -4.82 -17.06 3.86
C GLU A 19 -3.52 -16.95 4.68
N LYS A 20 -2.66 -17.98 4.64
CA LYS A 20 -1.43 -18.06 5.43
C LYS A 20 -0.27 -17.22 4.87
N ASP A 21 -0.20 -17.00 3.56
CA ASP A 21 0.74 -16.03 2.96
C ASP A 21 0.25 -14.59 3.18
N SER A 22 -1.06 -14.34 3.17
CA SER A 22 -1.64 -13.02 3.44
C SER A 22 -1.34 -12.54 4.87
N GLU A 23 -1.34 -13.44 5.85
CA GLU A 23 -1.00 -13.10 7.26
C GLU A 23 0.44 -12.61 7.41
N ARG A 24 1.39 -13.17 6.63
CA ARG A 24 2.82 -12.80 6.68
C ARG A 24 3.07 -11.41 6.09
N ASP A 25 2.34 -11.05 5.04
CA ASP A 25 2.45 -9.73 4.42
C ASP A 25 1.89 -8.61 5.33
N ASP A 26 0.99 -8.96 6.26
CA ASP A 26 0.38 -8.05 7.25
C ASP A 26 1.23 -7.82 8.51
N GLU A 27 2.31 -8.56 8.70
CA GLU A 27 3.22 -8.39 9.84
C GLU A 27 4.22 -7.23 9.63
N CYS A 28 4.59 -6.54 10.71
CA CYS A 28 5.69 -5.57 10.64
C CYS A 28 7.02 -6.31 10.50
N GLY A 29 7.81 -6.01 9.46
CA GLY A 29 9.13 -6.64 9.24
C GLY A 29 10.23 -6.31 10.26
N ILE A 30 9.89 -5.70 11.41
CA ILE A 30 10.80 -5.41 12.52
C ILE A 30 10.36 -6.19 13.77
N CYS A 31 9.13 -5.99 14.26
CA CYS A 31 8.62 -6.69 15.45
C CYS A 31 7.91 -8.01 15.14
N MET A 32 7.60 -8.30 13.87
CA MET A 32 6.87 -9.48 13.41
C MET A 32 5.45 -9.61 13.98
N GLU A 33 4.82 -8.48 14.33
CA GLU A 33 3.43 -8.45 14.83
C GLU A 33 2.48 -7.89 13.77
N ASN A 34 1.24 -8.38 13.74
CA ASN A 34 0.15 -7.79 12.96
C ASN A 34 -0.27 -6.47 13.61
N CYS A 35 -0.01 -5.37 12.92
CA CYS A 35 -0.25 -4.02 13.42
C CYS A 35 -0.60 -3.10 12.26
N THR A 36 -1.34 -2.03 12.55
CA THR A 36 -1.44 -0.89 11.63
C THR A 36 -0.04 -0.33 11.36
N LYS A 37 0.28 -0.15 10.07
CA LYS A 37 1.60 0.26 9.59
C LYS A 37 1.59 1.72 9.13
N LEU A 38 2.74 2.35 9.18
CA LEU A 38 3.04 3.63 8.54
C LEU A 38 3.88 3.37 7.29
N VAL A 39 3.47 3.96 6.18
CA VAL A 39 4.20 3.92 4.91
C VAL A 39 5.02 5.20 4.75
N LEU A 40 6.31 5.04 4.49
CA LEU A 40 7.26 6.13 4.33
C LEU A 40 7.16 6.76 2.93
N PRO A 41 6.91 8.08 2.79
CA PRO A 41 6.56 8.71 1.51
C PRO A 41 7.68 8.66 0.46
N ASN A 42 8.95 8.64 0.89
CA ASN A 42 10.10 8.70 -0.02
C ASN A 42 10.48 7.34 -0.62
N CYS A 43 10.01 6.23 -0.04
CA CYS A 43 10.45 4.89 -0.44
C CYS A 43 9.37 3.81 -0.41
N GLY A 44 8.16 4.11 0.07
CA GLY A 44 7.05 3.16 0.11
C GLY A 44 7.19 2.01 1.12
N HIS A 45 8.30 1.91 1.87
CA HIS A 45 8.44 0.90 2.91
C HIS A 45 7.49 1.16 4.08
N ALA A 46 6.99 0.07 4.67
CA ALA A 46 6.01 0.10 5.75
C ALA A 46 6.53 -0.57 7.04
N LEU A 47 6.20 0.01 8.19
CA LEU A 47 6.51 -0.52 9.52
C LEU A 47 5.48 -0.02 10.53
N CYS A 48 5.28 -0.74 11.64
CA CYS A 48 4.32 -0.30 12.65
C CYS A 48 4.75 1.02 13.31
N ILE A 49 3.76 1.72 13.88
CA ILE A 49 3.94 3.05 14.49
C ILE A 49 5.00 3.03 15.59
N SER A 50 5.00 2.00 16.44
CA SER A 50 5.99 1.83 17.52
C SER A 50 7.41 1.71 16.98
N CYS A 51 7.65 0.78 16.04
CA CYS A 51 8.97 0.62 15.43
C CYS A 51 9.43 1.87 14.67
N PHE A 52 8.51 2.59 14.01
CA PHE A 52 8.84 3.88 13.38
C PHE A 52 9.33 4.90 14.41
N HIS A 53 8.59 5.09 15.51
CA HIS A 53 8.97 6.06 16.54
C HIS A 53 10.31 5.72 17.20
N GLU A 54 10.52 4.47 17.58
CA GLU A 54 11.77 4.02 18.21
C GLU A 54 12.98 4.18 17.29
N TRP A 55 12.80 3.87 16.00
CA TRP A 55 13.85 4.02 15.01
C TRP A 55 14.14 5.49 14.72
N ASN A 56 13.11 6.31 14.51
CA ASN A 56 13.25 7.71 14.14
C ASN A 56 13.91 8.57 15.22
N VAL A 57 13.83 8.18 16.50
CA VAL A 57 14.59 8.79 17.60
C VAL A 57 16.10 8.56 17.45
N ARG A 58 16.51 7.41 16.90
CA ARG A 58 17.92 7.02 16.73
C ARG A 58 18.48 7.44 15.38
N SER A 59 17.69 7.32 14.32
CA SER A 59 18.10 7.61 12.95
C SER A 59 16.93 8.11 12.11
N GLN A 60 17.09 9.28 11.50
CA GLN A 60 16.14 9.82 10.53
C GLN A 60 16.34 9.21 9.14
N SER A 61 16.28 7.88 9.05
CA SER A 61 16.38 7.13 7.80
C SER A 61 15.39 5.97 7.77
N CYS A 62 15.08 5.45 6.59
CA CYS A 62 14.31 4.22 6.46
C CYS A 62 15.12 3.03 6.99
N PRO A 63 14.59 2.19 7.91
CA PRO A 63 15.33 1.04 8.43
C PRO A 63 15.59 -0.05 7.38
N PHE A 64 14.81 -0.07 6.30
CA PHE A 64 14.92 -1.07 5.23
C PHE A 64 15.91 -0.66 4.14
N CYS A 65 15.78 0.57 3.61
CA CYS A 65 16.58 1.04 2.48
C CYS A 65 17.56 2.17 2.80
N ARG A 66 17.59 2.65 4.05
CA ARG A 66 18.45 3.76 4.52
C ARG A 66 18.18 5.11 3.84
N GLY A 67 17.12 5.24 3.06
CA GLY A 67 16.68 6.52 2.48
C GLY A 67 16.40 7.57 3.56
N SER A 68 16.72 8.84 3.28
CA SER A 68 16.61 9.93 4.27
C SER A 68 15.15 10.27 4.62
N LEU A 69 14.89 10.45 5.91
CA LEU A 69 13.59 10.90 6.47
C LEU A 69 13.66 12.30 7.10
N LYS A 70 14.79 13.01 7.00
CA LYS A 70 15.00 14.32 7.66
C LYS A 70 13.95 15.40 7.34
N ARG A 71 13.28 15.29 6.20
CA ARG A 71 12.24 16.24 5.74
C ARG A 71 10.80 15.73 5.95
N VAL A 72 10.65 14.51 6.44
CA VAL A 72 9.34 13.86 6.62
C VAL A 72 8.74 14.30 7.95
N LYS A 73 7.52 14.83 7.92
CA LYS A 73 6.72 15.18 9.09
C LYS A 73 5.64 14.13 9.30
N SER A 74 4.99 14.15 10.46
CA SER A 74 3.89 13.23 10.79
C SER A 74 2.73 13.26 9.78
N LYS A 75 2.52 14.42 9.11
CA LYS A 75 1.47 14.60 8.10
C LYS A 75 1.81 13.94 6.75
N ASP A 76 3.08 13.61 6.52
CA ASP A 76 3.55 13.02 5.27
C ASP A 76 3.55 11.48 5.35
N LEU A 77 3.23 10.91 6.51
CA LEU A 77 3.16 9.47 6.76
C LEU A 77 1.77 8.96 6.41
N TRP A 78 1.71 7.87 5.64
CA TRP A 78 0.45 7.24 5.27
C TRP A 78 0.14 6.07 6.19
N VAL A 79 -1.09 5.99 6.67
CA VAL A 79 -1.53 4.89 7.54
C VAL A 79 -2.06 3.76 6.67
N LEU A 80 -1.48 2.57 6.83
CA LEU A 80 -1.95 1.32 6.25
C LEU A 80 -2.57 0.49 7.38
N THR A 81 -3.91 0.51 7.44
CA THR A 81 -4.68 -0.26 8.43
C THR A 81 -4.50 -1.74 8.19
N SER A 82 -4.32 -2.51 9.27
CA SER A 82 -4.23 -3.97 9.17
C SER A 82 -5.57 -4.57 8.73
N CYS A 83 -5.52 -5.66 7.98
CA CYS A 83 -6.71 -6.39 7.56
C CYS A 83 -7.56 -6.88 8.75
N SER A 84 -6.92 -7.18 9.89
CA SER A 84 -7.63 -7.58 11.12
C SER A 84 -8.50 -6.48 11.73
N ASP A 85 -8.14 -5.22 11.50
CA ASP A 85 -8.83 -4.06 12.07
C ASP A 85 -10.02 -3.61 11.18
N ILE A 86 -10.18 -4.21 10.00
CA ILE A 86 -11.22 -3.86 9.03
C ILE A 86 -12.41 -4.80 9.20
N LEU A 87 -13.53 -4.26 9.69
CA LEU A 87 -14.78 -5.03 9.87
C LEU A 87 -15.49 -5.31 8.54
N ASP A 88 -15.43 -4.38 7.58
CA ASP A 88 -16.08 -4.48 6.27
C ASP A 88 -15.17 -3.96 5.15
N VAL A 89 -14.40 -4.90 4.58
CA VAL A 89 -13.45 -4.63 3.49
C VAL A 89 -14.16 -4.12 2.23
N VAL A 90 -15.39 -4.58 1.98
CA VAL A 90 -16.15 -4.22 0.77
C VAL A 90 -16.59 -2.76 0.86
N THR A 91 -17.13 -2.34 2.00
CA THR A 91 -17.53 -0.95 2.22
C THR A 91 -16.31 -0.02 2.20
N LEU A 92 -15.21 -0.40 2.86
CA LEU A 92 -13.96 0.37 2.82
C LEU A 92 -13.44 0.56 1.39
N ALA A 93 -13.42 -0.50 0.58
CA ALA A 93 -12.97 -0.44 -0.80
C ALA A 93 -13.86 0.50 -1.64
N LYS A 94 -15.18 0.44 -1.47
CA LYS A 94 -16.13 1.34 -2.14
C LYS A 94 -15.90 2.80 -1.76
N GLU A 95 -15.72 3.09 -0.48
CA GLU A 95 -15.45 4.45 0.00
C GLU A 95 -14.12 5.00 -0.52
N ASN A 96 -13.07 4.18 -0.51
CA ASN A 96 -11.76 4.55 -1.03
C ASN A 96 -11.83 4.85 -2.54
N LEU A 97 -12.54 4.02 -3.31
CA LEU A 97 -12.76 4.25 -4.74
C LEU A 97 -13.50 5.57 -4.99
N TRP A 98 -14.54 5.85 -4.20
CA TRP A 98 -15.29 7.09 -4.29
C TRP A 98 -14.42 8.33 -3.98
N ARG A 99 -13.60 8.27 -2.92
CA ARG A 99 -12.67 9.36 -2.57
C ARG A 99 -11.63 9.59 -3.67
N LEU A 100 -11.12 8.52 -4.27
CA LEU A 100 -10.20 8.59 -5.39
C LEU A 100 -10.85 9.25 -6.61
N TYR A 101 -12.07 8.85 -6.95
CA TYR A 101 -12.84 9.45 -8.05
C TYR A 101 -13.03 10.96 -7.85
N LEU A 102 -13.48 11.38 -6.66
CA LEU A 102 -13.65 12.79 -6.32
C LEU A 102 -12.34 13.58 -6.34
N TYR A 103 -11.21 12.95 -5.99
CA TYR A 103 -9.90 13.57 -6.11
C TYR A 103 -9.58 13.86 -7.58
N PHE A 104 -9.79 12.89 -8.48
CA PHE A 104 -9.56 13.07 -9.91
C PHE A 104 -10.43 14.17 -10.51
N GLU A 105 -11.70 14.27 -10.13
CA GLU A 105 -12.58 15.36 -10.60
C GLU A 105 -12.11 16.74 -10.13
N LYS A 106 -11.44 16.82 -8.98
CA LYS A 106 -10.97 18.08 -8.38
C LYS A 106 -9.56 18.47 -8.82
N LEU A 107 -8.87 17.64 -9.60
CA LEU A 107 -7.55 17.98 -10.10
C LEU A 107 -7.65 19.19 -11.04
N PRO A 108 -6.80 20.21 -10.86
CA PRO A 108 -6.73 21.30 -11.83
C PRO A 108 -6.41 20.73 -13.21
N LEU A 109 -7.12 21.20 -14.24
CA LEU A 109 -6.79 20.88 -15.62
C LEU A 109 -5.43 21.50 -15.93
N VAL A 110 -4.37 20.68 -15.89
CA VAL A 110 -3.05 21.07 -16.38
C VAL A 110 -3.11 20.94 -17.90
N MET A 111 -3.41 22.05 -18.59
CA MET A 111 -3.20 22.13 -20.03
C MET A 111 -1.68 22.15 -20.26
N PRO A 112 -1.10 21.19 -21.00
CA PRO A 112 0.30 21.31 -21.41
C PRO A 112 0.43 22.56 -22.26
N GLU A 113 1.41 23.42 -21.94
CA GLU A 113 1.77 24.53 -22.82
C GLU A 113 2.17 23.94 -24.17
N THR A 114 1.32 24.14 -25.18
CA THR A 114 1.62 23.76 -26.55
C THR A 114 2.76 24.63 -27.04
N HIS A 115 4.00 24.18 -26.86
CA HIS A 115 5.13 24.74 -27.57
C HIS A 115 4.99 24.37 -29.05
N SER A 116 4.47 25.30 -29.83
CA SER A 116 4.48 25.26 -31.29
C SER A 116 5.93 25.37 -31.77
N TYR A 117 6.66 24.26 -31.80
CA TYR A 117 7.91 24.17 -32.55
C TYR A 117 7.56 24.05 -34.04
N VAL A 118 7.47 25.19 -34.72
CA VAL A 118 7.65 25.24 -36.17
C VAL A 118 9.11 24.88 -36.43
N SER A 119 9.31 23.69 -36.95
CA SER A 119 10.61 23.15 -37.30
C SER A 119 10.91 23.49 -38.76
N ASP A 120 11.33 24.73 -39.01
CA ASP A 120 11.91 25.13 -40.30
C ASP A 120 13.36 24.63 -40.37
N TYR A 121 13.56 23.38 -40.81
CA TYR A 121 14.86 22.93 -41.32
C TYR A 121 14.69 22.19 -42.65
N MET A 122 14.49 22.98 -43.70
CA MET A 122 15.06 22.70 -45.01
C MET A 122 15.78 23.97 -45.48
N ILE A 123 17.04 24.11 -45.06
CA ILE A 123 18.11 24.85 -45.76
C ILE A 123 19.36 24.00 -45.67
#